data_AF-A0A7K0N7Y3-F1
#
_entry.id   AF-A0A7K0N7Y3-F1
#
_cell.length_a   1.000
_cell.length_b   1.000
_cell.length_c   1.000
_cell.angle_alpha   90.00
_cell.angle_beta   90.00
_cell.angle_gamma   90.00
#
_symmetry.space_group_name_H-M   'P 1'
#
loop_
_entity.id
_entity.type
_entity.pdbx_description
1 polymer ?
#
loop_
_entity_poly.entity_id
_entity_poly.type
_entity_poly.pdbx_seq_one_letter_code
_entity_poly.pdbx_strand_id
1 'polypeptide(L)'
;AQYLEAQDGVEWVGYVGLPSHPQHDLANKILPHGFGGMMSMRLAGGIEAMERFVSALQISSIGVSLGDVHSLAYPMPKRENLIRLSVGCEDVDDLMADYARGIAAAIN
;
A
#
# COMPACT_ATOMS: atom_id res chain seq x y z
N ALA A 1 -4.49 1.01 5.13
CA ALA A 1 -3.40 1.91 5.60
C ALA A 1 -2.95 1.59 7.02
N GLN A 2 -3.80 1.74 8.05
CA GLN A 2 -3.44 1.44 9.44
C GLN A 2 -2.91 0.02 9.64
N TYR A 3 -3.57 -0.96 9.01
CA TYR A 3 -3.10 -2.35 8.99
C TYR A 3 -1.64 -2.45 8.53
N LEU A 4 -1.30 -1.84 7.39
CA LEU A 4 0.05 -1.86 6.81
C LEU A 4 1.08 -1.15 7.70
N GLU A 5 0.71 -0.01 8.29
CA GLU A 5 1.60 0.76 9.17
C GLU A 5 1.97 -0.01 10.45
N ALA A 6 1.13 -0.96 10.85
CA ALA A 6 1.36 -1.80 12.02
C ALA A 6 2.11 -3.10 11.73
N GLN A 7 2.41 -3.43 10.47
CA GLN A 7 3.05 -4.71 10.13
C GLN A 7 4.58 -4.65 10.30
N ASP A 8 5.14 -5.70 10.89
CA ASP A 8 6.58 -5.93 10.85
C ASP A 8 7.05 -6.04 9.38
N GLY A 9 8.20 -5.44 9.08
CA GLY A 9 8.74 -5.40 7.72
C GLY A 9 8.19 -4.26 6.83
N VAL A 10 7.18 -3.50 7.27
CA VAL A 10 6.78 -2.25 6.61
C VAL A 10 7.55 -1.08 7.23
N GLU A 11 8.40 -0.42 6.45
CA GLU A 11 9.24 0.70 6.92
C GLU A 11 8.44 2.01 6.97
N TRP A 12 7.54 2.21 6.01
CA TRP A 12 6.84 3.46 5.84
C TRP A 12 5.54 3.29 5.05
N VAL A 13 4.50 4.03 5.44
CA VAL A 13 3.23 4.13 4.70
C VAL A 13 2.92 5.60 4.41
N GLY A 14 2.79 5.91 3.13
CA GLY A 14 2.32 7.20 2.63
C GLY A 14 0.82 7.18 2.39
N TYR A 15 0.04 7.61 3.38
CA TYR A 15 -1.40 7.81 3.25
C TYR A 15 -1.84 9.03 4.06
N VAL A 16 -2.47 10.01 3.40
CA VAL A 16 -2.85 11.28 4.05
C VAL A 16 -3.91 11.12 5.15
N GLY A 17 -4.61 9.99 5.19
CA GLY A 17 -5.55 9.65 6.25
C GLY A 17 -4.89 9.09 7.52
N LEU A 18 -3.58 8.82 7.53
CA LEU A 18 -2.86 8.41 8.74
C LEU A 18 -2.43 9.64 9.56
N PRO A 19 -2.56 9.63 10.90
CA PRO A 19 -2.04 10.69 11.76
C PRO A 19 -0.52 10.89 11.67
N SER A 20 0.22 9.85 11.26
CA SER A 20 1.66 9.90 11.02
C SER A 20 2.04 10.70 9.78
N HIS A 21 1.09 10.96 8.86
CA HIS A 21 1.37 11.70 7.63
C HIS A 21 1.56 13.19 7.94
N PRO A 22 2.65 13.85 7.49
CA PRO A 22 2.94 15.26 7.83
C PRO A 22 1.85 16.26 7.44
N GLN A 23 1.01 15.89 6.47
CA GLN A 23 -0.09 16.71 5.95
C GLN A 23 -1.47 16.22 6.39
N HIS A 24 -1.58 15.34 7.39
CA HIS A 24 -2.86 14.82 7.86
C HIS A 24 -3.85 15.93 8.25
N ASP A 25 -3.38 16.93 9.01
CA ASP A 25 -4.20 18.08 9.42
C ASP A 25 -4.69 18.93 8.25
N LEU A 26 -3.88 19.06 7.20
CA LEU A 26 -4.28 19.76 5.97
C LEU A 26 -5.29 18.92 5.20
N ALA A 27 -5.07 17.61 5.08
CA ALA A 27 -5.97 16.68 4.42
C ALA A 27 -7.36 16.69 5.08
N ASN A 28 -7.43 16.69 6.41
CA ASN A 28 -8.69 16.83 7.16
C ASN A 28 -9.47 18.11 6.80
N LYS A 29 -8.78 19.21 6.44
CA LYS A 29 -9.42 20.48 6.07
C LYS A 29 -9.90 20.49 4.62
N ILE A 30 -9.13 19.92 3.69
CA ILE A 30 -9.38 20.05 2.25
C ILE A 30 -10.05 18.81 1.62
N LEU A 31 -10.09 17.68 2.33
CA LEU A 31 -10.74 16.43 1.92
C LEU A 31 -11.85 16.03 2.91
N PRO A 32 -12.94 16.82 3.01
CA PRO A 32 -13.98 16.61 4.03
C PRO A 32 -14.79 15.32 3.84
N HIS A 33 -14.64 14.63 2.71
CA HIS A 33 -15.39 13.43 2.34
C HIS A 33 -14.54 12.16 2.31
N GLY A 34 -13.33 12.22 2.90
CA GLY A 34 -12.40 11.10 2.97
C GLY A 34 -11.20 11.24 2.06
N PHE A 35 -10.22 10.37 2.27
CA PHE A 35 -8.86 10.50 1.74
C PHE A 35 -8.61 9.70 0.45
N GLY A 36 -9.61 8.96 -0.03
CA GLY A 36 -9.51 8.05 -1.18
C GLY A 36 -8.78 6.74 -0.88
N GLY A 37 -8.71 5.87 -1.89
CA GLY A 37 -8.08 4.53 -1.84
C GLY A 37 -6.62 4.49 -2.30
N MET A 38 -6.00 5.64 -2.53
CA MET A 38 -4.61 5.72 -3.00
C MET A 38 -3.65 5.80 -1.82
N MET A 39 -2.69 4.88 -1.77
CA MET A 39 -1.59 4.94 -0.81
C MET A 39 -0.29 4.43 -1.42
N SER A 40 0.79 4.63 -0.70
CA SER A 40 2.10 4.07 -1.03
C SER A 40 2.75 3.48 0.20
N MET A 41 3.67 2.54 0.00
CA MET A 41 4.43 1.96 1.10
C MET A 41 5.86 1.61 0.68
N ARG A 42 6.74 1.48 1.67
CA ARG A 42 8.08 0.91 1.53
C ARG A 42 8.23 -0.26 2.49
N LEU A 43 8.88 -1.32 2.03
CA LEU A 43 9.22 -2.49 2.82
C LEU A 43 10.68 -2.42 3.26
N ALA A 44 10.95 -2.89 4.47
CA ALA A 44 12.30 -3.22 4.90
C ALA A 44 12.85 -4.31 3.97
N GLY A 45 14.07 -4.11 3.45
CA GLY A 45 14.67 -5.01 2.44
C GLY A 45 14.68 -4.45 1.01
N GLY A 46 14.15 -3.25 0.77
CA GLY A 46 14.37 -2.50 -0.46
C GLY A 46 13.73 -3.14 -1.71
N ILE A 47 14.45 -3.10 -2.85
CA ILE A 47 13.93 -3.56 -4.15
C ILE A 47 13.53 -5.03 -4.11
N GLU A 48 14.34 -5.89 -3.49
CA GLU A 48 14.09 -7.33 -3.47
C GLU A 48 12.83 -7.67 -2.67
N ALA A 49 12.67 -7.04 -1.50
CA ALA A 49 11.44 -7.14 -0.70
C ALA A 49 10.21 -6.64 -1.48
N MET A 50 10.34 -5.53 -2.21
CA MET A 50 9.29 -5.00 -3.07
C MET A 50 8.89 -6.00 -4.17
N GLU A 51 9.85 -6.58 -4.88
CA GLU A 51 9.61 -7.55 -5.94
C GLU A 51 8.94 -8.82 -5.39
N ARG A 52 9.44 -9.36 -4.27
CA ARG A 52 8.83 -10.52 -3.60
C ARG A 52 7.41 -10.25 -3.14
N PHE A 53 7.15 -9.07 -2.56
CA PHE A 53 5.81 -8.67 -2.15
C PHE A 53 4.83 -8.69 -3.32
N VAL A 54 5.12 -7.94 -4.40
CA VAL A 54 4.17 -7.82 -5.52
C VAL A 54 3.97 -9.13 -6.29
N SER A 55 4.99 -10.00 -6.34
CA SER A 55 4.88 -11.32 -6.96
C SER A 55 4.06 -12.32 -6.14
N ALA A 56 3.94 -12.12 -4.83
CA ALA A 56 3.20 -13.02 -3.94
C ALA A 56 1.72 -12.67 -3.81
N LEU A 57 1.29 -11.47 -4.23
CA LEU A 57 -0.11 -11.05 -4.22
C LEU A 57 -0.95 -11.94 -5.14
N GLN A 58 -2.18 -12.22 -4.72
CA GLN A 58 -3.16 -13.04 -5.42
C GLN A 58 -4.44 -12.28 -5.75
N ILE A 59 -4.74 -11.19 -5.03
CA ILE A 59 -5.92 -10.34 -5.27
C ILE A 59 -5.49 -9.07 -5.99
N SER A 60 -4.55 -8.33 -5.41
CA SER A 60 -4.05 -7.10 -6.00
C SER A 60 -3.17 -7.41 -7.22
N SER A 61 -3.62 -7.00 -8.40
CA SER A 61 -2.88 -7.23 -9.65
C SER A 61 -1.77 -6.20 -9.86
N ILE A 62 -0.69 -6.59 -10.55
CA ILE A 62 0.35 -5.63 -10.94
C ILE A 62 -0.18 -4.74 -12.08
N GLY A 63 -0.29 -3.42 -11.84
CA GLY A 63 -0.87 -2.52 -12.85
C GLY A 63 -0.52 -1.04 -12.68
N VAL A 64 -0.34 -0.35 -13.81
CA VAL A 64 0.02 1.09 -13.85
C VAL A 64 -1.17 2.03 -13.67
N SER A 65 -2.39 1.56 -13.99
CA SER A 65 -3.64 2.32 -13.83
C SER A 65 -4.02 2.47 -12.35
N LEU A 66 -5.12 3.18 -12.05
CA LEU A 66 -5.61 3.41 -10.69
C LEU A 66 -7.10 3.79 -10.69
N GLY A 67 -7.74 3.67 -9.53
CA GLY A 67 -9.11 4.15 -9.29
C GLY A 67 -10.22 3.26 -9.85
N ASP A 68 -9.91 2.00 -10.17
CA ASP A 68 -10.89 0.99 -10.57
C ASP A 68 -11.46 0.26 -9.35
N VAL A 69 -12.50 -0.56 -9.55
CA VAL A 69 -13.07 -1.44 -8.53
C VAL A 69 -12.10 -2.56 -8.12
N HIS A 70 -11.10 -2.84 -8.94
CA HIS A 70 -10.06 -3.83 -8.68
C HIS A 70 -8.81 -3.19 -8.10
N SER A 71 -8.25 -3.85 -7.09
CA SER A 71 -7.02 -3.44 -6.43
C SER A 71 -5.81 -3.64 -7.34
N LEU A 72 -4.95 -2.62 -7.40
CA LEU A 72 -3.71 -2.64 -8.17
C LEU A 72 -2.51 -2.28 -7.30
N ALA A 73 -1.43 -3.06 -7.44
CA ALA A 73 -0.12 -2.76 -6.88
C ALA A 73 0.85 -2.38 -7.99
N TYR A 74 1.54 -1.25 -7.86
CA TYR A 74 2.56 -0.82 -8.82
C TYR A 74 3.92 -0.67 -8.15
N PRO A 75 4.88 -1.57 -8.43
CA PRO A 75 6.25 -1.43 -7.93
C PRO A 75 6.99 -0.33 -8.68
N MET A 76 7.67 0.56 -7.94
CA MET A 76 8.38 1.71 -8.48
C MET A 76 9.86 1.69 -8.07
N PRO A 77 10.69 0.80 -8.66
CA PRO A 77 12.09 0.61 -8.25
C PRO A 77 12.95 1.88 -8.40
N LYS A 78 12.61 2.75 -9.35
CA LYS A 78 13.31 4.03 -9.58
C LYS A 78 12.85 5.16 -8.64
N ARG A 79 11.86 4.92 -7.79
CA ARG A 79 11.33 5.89 -6.82
C ARG A 79 11.43 5.31 -5.41
N GLU A 80 12.66 5.15 -4.94
CA GLU A 80 12.93 4.70 -3.57
C GLU A 80 12.21 3.39 -3.21
N ASN A 81 12.03 2.50 -4.19
CA ASN A 81 11.41 1.19 -4.03
C ASN A 81 9.97 1.26 -3.51
N LEU A 82 9.26 2.35 -3.85
CA LEU A 82 7.87 2.53 -3.47
C LEU A 82 6.97 1.49 -4.14
N ILE A 83 6.01 0.98 -3.37
CA ILE A 83 4.86 0.27 -3.91
C ILE A 83 3.67 1.22 -3.83
N ARG A 84 3.08 1.58 -4.98
CA ARG A 84 1.82 2.31 -5.01
C ARG A 84 0.66 1.32 -4.98
N LEU A 85 -0.24 1.48 -4.02
CA LEU A 85 -1.47 0.71 -3.92
C LEU A 85 -2.65 1.59 -4.35
N SER A 86 -3.39 1.13 -5.34
CA SER A 86 -4.73 1.61 -5.67
C SER A 86 -5.69 0.58 -5.09
N VAL A 87 -6.24 0.85 -3.91
CA VAL A 87 -7.16 -0.08 -3.24
C VAL A 87 -8.54 0.03 -3.88
N GLY A 88 -9.06 -1.11 -4.34
CA GLY A 88 -10.36 -1.27 -4.97
C GLY A 88 -11.49 -1.44 -3.95
N CYS A 89 -12.53 -2.18 -4.37
CA CYS A 89 -13.75 -2.40 -3.60
C CYS A 89 -13.92 -3.87 -3.15
N GLU A 90 -12.84 -4.65 -3.13
CA GLU A 90 -12.86 -6.00 -2.57
C GLU A 90 -13.13 -6.01 -1.07
N ASP A 91 -13.40 -7.19 -0.51
CA ASP A 91 -13.56 -7.35 0.93
C ASP A 91 -12.27 -6.96 1.66
N VAL A 92 -12.42 -6.24 2.79
CA VAL A 92 -11.29 -5.69 3.52
C VAL A 92 -10.42 -6.79 4.14
N ASP A 93 -11.02 -7.89 4.59
CA ASP A 93 -10.29 -9.01 5.20
C ASP A 93 -9.50 -9.78 4.15
N ASP A 94 -10.07 -9.93 2.95
CA ASP A 94 -9.39 -10.53 1.80
C ASP A 94 -8.18 -9.70 1.37
N LEU A 95 -8.31 -8.37 1.29
CA LEU A 95 -7.20 -7.47 0.96
C LEU A 95 -6.12 -7.48 2.04
N MET A 96 -6.50 -7.47 3.33
CA MET A 96 -5.54 -7.57 4.43
C MET A 96 -4.78 -8.90 4.39
N ALA A 97 -5.47 -10.02 4.10
CA ALA A 97 -4.86 -11.33 3.94
C ALA A 97 -3.91 -11.38 2.73
N ASP A 98 -4.27 -10.74 1.61
CA ASP A 98 -3.42 -10.63 0.43
C ASP A 98 -2.13 -9.85 0.73
N TYR A 99 -2.25 -8.70 1.40
CA TYR A 99 -1.09 -7.93 1.82
C TYR A 99 -0.26 -8.64 2.88
N ALA A 100 -0.87 -9.38 3.81
CA ALA A 100 -0.16 -10.23 4.77
C ALA A 100 0.73 -11.26 4.06
N ARG A 101 0.18 -11.92 3.04
CA ARG A 101 0.90 -12.89 2.21
C ARG A 101 2.09 -12.23 1.50
N GLY A 102 1.87 -11.07 0.90
CA GLY A 102 2.93 -10.29 0.26
C GLY A 102 4.04 -9.91 1.25
N ILE A 103 3.68 -9.42 2.43
CA ILE A 103 4.65 -8.98 3.46
C ILE A 103 5.45 -10.18 3.97
N ALA A 104 4.80 -11.32 4.23
CA ALA A 104 5.48 -12.54 4.65
C ALA A 104 6.48 -13.02 3.58
N ALA A 105 6.15 -12.92 2.30
CA ALA A 105 7.07 -13.26 1.21
C ALA A 105 8.26 -12.28 1.09
N ALA A 106 8.12 -11.06 1.58
CA ALA A 106 9.16 -10.03 1.51
C ALA A 106 10.19 -10.14 2.65
N ILE A 107 9.82 -10.74 3.79
CA ILE A 107 10.67 -10.86 4.99
C ILE A 107 11.54 -12.13 4.96
N ASN A 108 11.06 -13.18 4.29
CA ASN A 108 11.85 -14.40 3.98
C ASN A 108 12.69 -14.14 2.74
#